data_AF-A0A523JS76-F1
#
_entry.id   AF-A0A523JS76-F1
#
_cell.length_a   1.000
_cell.length_b   1.000
_cell.length_c   1.000
_cell.angle_alpha   90.00
_cell.angle_beta   90.00
_cell.angle_gamma   90.00
#
_symmetry.space_group_name_H-M   'P 1'
#
loop_
_entity.id
_entity.type
_entity.pdbx_description
1 polymer ?
#
loop_
_entity_poly.entity_id
_entity_poly.type
_entity_poly.pdbx_seq_one_letter_code
_entity_poly.pdbx_strand_id
1 'polypeptide(L)'
;MQTPSRFFHALALITVAVLGSLTVRIVAAHIKNEASQFPDIEYADARFDIVVLVGAGIIPETPVFEPDAPFSRFDLATWAALAENLGVGGETPDTDALAAAALQQGLVESTDGQATYEEISDMFFRGQLTPDRPAATPTKGEAASYIATHLTTSAGEVLLAGRGVRMGPAGHVARVESQSNPDGGNTYMITIGAMSLPMYAHGRVANGPIDLVQWDGRTVRRSFIREQGDLILWTYLEAEPIAAAVLGSNLGAREDRTGSQLTTNRNLLYGLVAAALGLGLLLFFRRRRSP
;
A
#
# COMPACT_ATOMS: atom_id res chain seq x y z
N MET A 1 30.83 29.67 -50.88
CA MET A 1 29.46 29.16 -50.58
C MET A 1 29.62 27.77 -49.98
N GLN A 2 29.61 27.67 -48.65
CA GLN A 2 29.61 26.40 -47.91
C GLN A 2 28.26 26.31 -47.18
N THR A 3 27.55 25.21 -47.40
CA THR A 3 26.20 24.94 -46.90
C THR A 3 26.22 24.51 -45.42
N PRO A 4 25.42 25.14 -44.54
CA PRO A 4 25.31 24.77 -43.13
C PRO A 4 24.12 23.82 -42.94
N SER A 5 24.27 22.53 -43.23
CA SER A 5 23.16 21.55 -43.01
C SER A 5 23.49 20.42 -42.04
N ARG A 6 24.75 20.29 -41.61
CA ARG A 6 25.19 19.14 -40.79
C ARG A 6 25.20 19.39 -39.29
N PHE A 7 25.15 20.65 -38.84
CA PHE A 7 25.14 20.97 -37.40
C PHE A 7 23.77 20.83 -36.74
N PHE A 8 22.66 20.99 -37.48
CA PHE A 8 21.31 20.89 -36.91
C PHE A 8 20.84 19.45 -36.65
N HIS A 9 21.40 18.46 -37.34
CA HIS A 9 21.02 17.05 -37.17
C HIS A 9 21.71 16.40 -35.96
N ALA A 10 22.92 16.84 -35.61
CA ALA A 10 23.64 16.32 -34.45
C ALA A 10 23.05 16.82 -33.12
N LEU A 11 22.52 18.06 -33.08
CA LEU A 11 21.92 18.63 -31.88
C LEU A 11 20.54 18.02 -31.58
N ALA A 12 19.73 17.73 -32.61
CA ALA A 12 18.42 17.09 -32.45
C ALA A 12 18.49 15.63 -31.95
N LEU A 13 19.56 14.90 -32.27
CA LEU A 13 19.77 13.52 -31.81
C LEU A 13 20.20 13.44 -30.34
N ILE A 14 20.88 14.46 -29.81
CA ILE A 14 21.29 14.51 -28.40
C ILE A 14 20.10 14.87 -27.50
N THR A 15 19.15 15.70 -27.96
CA THR A 15 17.96 16.03 -27.17
C THR A 15 16.98 14.85 -27.03
N VAL A 16 16.90 13.96 -28.02
CA VAL A 16 16.07 12.73 -27.94
C VAL A 16 16.72 11.68 -27.01
N ALA A 17 18.05 11.63 -26.93
CA ALA A 17 18.76 10.70 -26.05
C ALA A 17 18.68 11.08 -24.56
N VAL A 18 18.56 12.38 -24.22
CA VAL A 18 18.40 12.85 -22.83
C VAL A 18 16.94 12.75 -22.35
N LEU A 19 15.96 12.74 -23.26
CA LEU A 19 14.55 12.51 -22.91
C LEU A 19 14.21 11.04 -22.62
N GLY A 20 15.07 10.09 -23.03
CA GLY A 20 14.86 8.66 -22.83
C GLY A 20 15.36 8.11 -21.48
N SER A 21 16.03 8.91 -20.67
CA SER A 21 16.62 8.48 -19.39
C SER A 21 15.78 8.80 -18.15
N LEU A 22 14.53 9.25 -18.31
CA LEU A 22 13.53 9.22 -17.24
C LEU A 22 12.93 7.81 -17.15
N THR A 23 13.78 6.79 -16.99
CA THR A 23 13.31 5.49 -16.52
C THR A 23 12.97 5.67 -15.05
N VAL A 24 11.71 5.99 -14.75
CA VAL A 24 11.17 5.79 -13.41
C VAL A 24 11.49 4.35 -13.06
N ARG A 25 12.31 4.12 -12.04
CA ARG A 25 12.53 2.77 -11.52
C ARG A 25 11.21 2.33 -10.93
N ILE A 26 10.43 1.58 -11.68
CA ILE A 26 9.17 1.00 -11.22
C ILE A 26 9.55 -0.19 -10.34
N VAL A 27 9.94 0.10 -9.10
CA VAL A 27 10.20 -0.95 -8.11
C VAL A 27 8.97 -1.85 -8.03
N ALA A 28 9.18 -3.17 -8.04
CA ALA A 28 8.12 -4.16 -7.90
C ALA A 28 7.20 -3.80 -6.72
N ALA A 29 5.89 -3.79 -6.94
CA ALA A 29 4.94 -3.43 -5.91
C ALA A 29 5.02 -4.42 -4.73
N HIS A 30 5.49 -3.94 -3.57
CA HIS A 30 5.50 -4.64 -2.30
C HIS A 30 4.27 -4.20 -1.49
N ILE A 31 3.10 -4.62 -1.97
CA ILE A 31 1.83 -4.33 -1.31
C ILE A 31 1.73 -5.17 -0.04
N LYS A 32 1.45 -4.50 1.08
CA LYS A 32 1.25 -5.14 2.39
C LYS A 32 -0.14 -4.87 2.91
N ASN A 33 -0.57 -5.72 3.83
CA ASN A 33 -1.82 -5.61 4.59
C ASN A 33 -1.60 -5.96 6.06
N GLU A 34 -2.66 -5.92 6.87
CA GLU A 34 -2.61 -6.22 8.30
C GLU A 34 -1.95 -7.58 8.61
N ALA A 35 -2.18 -8.60 7.78
CA ALA A 35 -1.66 -9.95 8.00
C ALA A 35 -0.18 -10.13 7.62
N SER A 36 0.35 -9.26 6.75
CA SER A 36 1.73 -9.34 6.24
C SER A 36 2.65 -8.26 6.78
N GLN A 37 2.09 -7.16 7.29
CA GLN A 37 2.86 -6.02 7.79
C GLN A 37 3.23 -6.19 9.27
N PHE A 38 2.29 -6.62 10.11
CA PHE A 38 2.50 -6.77 11.55
C PHE A 38 1.86 -8.08 12.04
N PRO A 39 2.66 -9.09 12.41
CA PRO A 39 2.12 -10.36 12.88
C PRO A 39 1.31 -10.24 14.19
N ASP A 40 1.59 -9.22 15.00
CA ASP A 40 1.05 -9.06 16.35
C ASP A 40 -0.26 -8.24 16.41
N ILE A 41 -0.74 -7.70 15.28
CA ILE A 41 -1.97 -6.91 15.25
C ILE A 41 -3.20 -7.70 14.77
N GLU A 42 -3.06 -8.99 14.42
CA GLU A 42 -4.13 -9.79 13.81
C GLU A 42 -5.47 -9.68 14.55
N TYR A 43 -5.42 -9.70 15.89
CA TYR A 43 -6.58 -9.65 16.77
C TYR A 43 -6.79 -8.29 17.46
N ALA A 44 -5.97 -7.29 17.14
CA ALA A 44 -6.14 -5.96 17.70
C ALA A 44 -7.35 -5.26 17.07
N ASP A 45 -8.12 -4.53 17.87
CA ASP A 45 -9.23 -3.70 17.39
C ASP A 45 -8.71 -2.60 16.46
N ALA A 46 -7.55 -2.04 16.76
CA ALA A 46 -6.88 -0.98 16.01
C ALA A 46 -6.17 -1.46 14.73
N ARG A 47 -6.27 -2.74 14.34
CA ARG A 47 -5.42 -3.32 13.27
C ARG A 47 -5.46 -2.54 11.95
N PHE A 48 -6.65 -2.12 11.51
CA PHE A 48 -6.79 -1.37 10.26
C PHE A 48 -6.37 0.09 10.43
N ASP A 49 -6.56 0.65 11.62
CA ASP A 49 -6.11 2.00 11.99
C ASP A 49 -4.57 2.10 11.97
N ILE A 50 -3.88 1.04 12.39
CA ILE A 50 -2.42 0.95 12.30
C ILE A 50 -1.97 0.92 10.84
N VAL A 51 -2.55 0.05 10.01
CA VAL A 51 -2.18 -0.07 8.58
C VAL A 51 -2.42 1.25 7.83
N VAL A 52 -3.54 1.93 8.07
CA VAL A 52 -3.85 3.20 7.41
C VAL A 52 -2.87 4.31 7.81
N LEU A 53 -2.47 4.38 9.08
CA LEU A 53 -1.52 5.38 9.55
C LEU A 53 -0.10 5.13 9.03
N VAL A 54 0.33 3.87 8.89
CA VAL A 54 1.60 3.56 8.22
C VAL A 54 1.51 3.90 6.74
N GLY A 55 0.39 3.59 6.07
CA GLY A 55 0.14 3.95 4.67
C GLY A 55 0.14 5.46 4.42
N ALA A 56 -0.28 6.25 5.41
CA ALA A 56 -0.17 7.72 5.40
C ALA A 56 1.23 8.22 5.78
N GLY A 57 2.11 7.35 6.29
CA GLY A 57 3.44 7.70 6.78
C GLY A 57 3.41 8.57 8.03
N ILE A 58 2.40 8.39 8.89
CA ILE A 58 2.23 9.09 10.17
C ILE A 58 2.88 8.30 11.31
N ILE A 59 2.85 6.97 11.25
CA ILE A 59 3.49 6.08 12.23
C ILE A 59 4.50 5.16 11.51
N PRO A 60 5.54 4.68 12.22
CA PRO A 60 6.59 3.86 11.63
C PRO A 60 6.11 2.43 11.34
N GLU A 61 6.73 1.78 10.34
CA GLU A 61 6.65 0.33 10.18
C GLU A 61 7.72 -0.35 11.02
N THR A 62 7.33 -0.91 12.15
CA THR A 62 8.22 -1.68 13.04
C THR A 62 8.05 -3.19 12.82
N PRO A 63 9.03 -4.04 13.20
CA PRO A 63 8.88 -5.49 13.10
C PRO A 63 7.75 -6.06 13.97
N VAL A 64 7.46 -5.39 15.09
CA VAL A 64 6.39 -5.70 16.05
C VAL A 64 5.78 -4.36 16.47
N PHE A 65 4.45 -4.23 16.46
CA PHE A 65 3.79 -2.97 16.77
C PHE A 65 3.53 -2.77 18.28
N GLU A 66 3.16 -3.85 18.96
CA GLU A 66 2.75 -3.94 20.36
C GLU A 66 1.51 -3.09 20.69
N PRO A 67 0.33 -3.41 20.13
CA PRO A 67 -0.87 -2.57 20.24
C PRO A 67 -1.36 -2.38 21.70
N ASP A 68 -1.08 -3.34 22.58
CA ASP A 68 -1.48 -3.28 23.99
C ASP A 68 -0.43 -2.60 24.89
N ALA A 69 0.75 -2.25 24.37
CA ALA A 69 1.77 -1.55 25.14
C ALA A 69 1.32 -0.11 25.45
N PRO A 70 1.67 0.46 26.63
CA PRO A 70 1.42 1.86 26.92
C PRO A 70 2.04 2.78 25.87
N PHE A 71 1.30 3.79 25.42
CA PHE A 71 1.80 4.77 24.47
C PHE A 71 2.73 5.76 25.20
N SER A 72 4.02 5.69 24.91
CA SER A 72 5.04 6.50 25.57
C SER A 72 5.22 7.86 24.90
N ARG A 73 5.84 8.82 25.60
CA ARG A 73 6.28 10.07 24.97
C ARG A 73 7.37 9.85 23.92
N PHE A 74 8.15 8.77 24.03
CA PHE A 74 9.05 8.33 22.97
C PHE A 74 8.29 7.95 21.69
N ASP A 75 7.18 7.22 21.81
CA ASP A 75 6.32 6.89 20.67
C ASP A 75 5.69 8.16 20.08
N LEU A 76 5.17 9.06 20.93
CA LEU A 76 4.65 10.36 20.52
C LEU A 76 5.70 11.15 19.72
N ALA A 77 6.92 11.26 20.24
CA ALA A 77 8.03 11.95 19.58
C ALA A 77 8.36 11.33 18.21
N THR A 78 8.43 10.01 18.15
CA THR A 78 8.73 9.26 16.92
C THR A 78 7.66 9.51 15.85
N TRP A 79 6.38 9.39 16.22
CA TRP A 79 5.26 9.56 15.31
C TRP A 79 5.10 11.04 14.90
N ALA A 80 5.32 11.98 15.81
CA ALA A 80 5.35 13.41 15.54
C ALA A 80 6.44 13.79 14.54
N ALA A 81 7.65 13.23 14.70
CA ALA A 81 8.74 13.45 13.75
C ALA A 81 8.36 13.00 12.33
N LEU A 82 7.67 11.86 12.20
CA LEU A 82 7.16 11.42 10.90
C LEU A 82 6.06 12.34 10.38
N ALA A 83 5.12 12.75 11.23
CA ALA A 83 4.07 13.69 10.87
C ALA A 83 4.64 15.00 10.29
N GLU A 84 5.70 15.52 10.90
CA GLU A 84 6.38 16.77 10.56
C GLU A 84 7.51 16.62 9.52
N ASN A 85 7.60 15.48 8.81
CA ASN A 85 8.64 15.23 7.79
C ASN A 85 10.09 15.32 8.31
N LEU A 86 10.34 15.07 9.60
CA LEU A 86 11.68 15.10 10.18
C LEU A 86 12.49 13.82 9.92
N GLY A 87 11.89 12.84 9.25
CA GLY A 87 12.57 11.62 8.81
C GLY A 87 11.70 10.81 7.84
N VAL A 88 12.16 9.60 7.52
CA VAL A 88 11.51 8.71 6.56
C VAL A 88 10.84 7.56 7.31
N GLY A 89 9.53 7.35 7.09
CA GLY A 89 8.76 6.30 7.76
C GLY A 89 9.16 4.88 7.35
N GLY A 90 9.52 4.68 6.06
CA GLY A 90 10.24 3.52 5.52
C GLY A 90 9.77 2.12 5.94
N GLU A 91 10.53 1.10 5.54
CA GLU A 91 10.50 -0.19 6.22
C GLU A 91 11.53 -0.11 7.35
N THR A 92 11.13 -0.31 8.61
CA THR A 92 12.00 -0.28 9.79
C THR A 92 12.82 1.01 9.93
N PRO A 93 12.17 2.17 10.14
CA PRO A 93 12.89 3.42 10.31
C PRO A 93 13.66 3.43 11.64
N ASP A 94 14.69 4.28 11.71
CA ASP A 94 15.43 4.54 12.94
C ASP A 94 14.56 5.40 13.89
N THR A 95 13.86 4.72 14.80
CA THR A 95 12.93 5.37 15.74
C THR A 95 13.66 6.24 16.77
N ASP A 96 14.89 5.90 17.14
CA ASP A 96 15.70 6.71 18.05
C ASP A 96 16.09 8.03 17.39
N ALA A 97 16.50 7.99 16.11
CA ALA A 97 16.79 9.21 15.34
C ALA A 97 15.55 10.09 15.17
N LEU A 98 14.37 9.49 14.93
CA LEU A 98 13.10 10.22 14.84
C LEU A 98 12.73 10.91 16.16
N ALA A 99 12.75 10.17 17.28
CA ALA A 99 12.47 10.74 18.60
C ALA A 99 13.46 11.86 18.96
N ALA A 100 14.75 11.68 18.65
CA ALA A 100 15.78 12.70 18.85
C ALA A 100 15.52 13.94 17.98
N ALA A 101 15.08 13.77 16.73
CA ALA A 101 14.75 14.89 15.85
C ALA A 101 13.54 15.68 16.38
N ALA A 102 12.50 15.01 16.87
CA ALA A 102 11.34 15.67 17.50
C ALA A 102 11.73 16.47 18.74
N LEU A 103 12.59 15.92 19.61
CA LEU A 103 13.14 16.65 20.76
C LEU A 103 13.94 17.89 20.32
N GLN A 104 14.82 17.75 19.33
CA GLN A 104 15.66 18.86 18.83
C GLN A 104 14.84 19.99 18.20
N GLN A 105 13.72 19.65 17.55
CA GLN A 105 12.79 20.62 16.97
C GLN A 105 11.80 21.19 18.01
N GLY A 106 11.84 20.72 19.26
CA GLY A 106 10.95 21.17 20.32
C GLY A 106 9.49 20.74 20.11
N LEU A 107 9.26 19.64 19.37
CA LEU A 107 7.91 19.08 19.23
C LEU A 107 7.46 18.49 20.57
N VAL A 108 8.35 17.79 21.27
CA VAL A 108 8.11 17.28 22.62
C VAL A 108 9.14 17.84 23.60
N GLU A 109 8.75 18.01 24.86
CA GLU A 109 9.65 18.48 25.92
C GLU A 109 10.54 17.36 26.48
N SER A 110 10.05 16.12 26.44
CA SER A 110 10.75 14.93 26.92
C SER A 110 10.17 13.67 26.26
N THR A 111 11.01 12.64 26.12
CA THR A 111 10.60 11.28 25.73
C THR A 111 10.25 10.39 26.91
N ASP A 112 10.41 10.89 28.14
CA ASP A 112 10.17 10.12 29.35
C ASP A 112 8.69 10.08 29.75
N GLY A 113 8.23 8.90 30.15
CA GLY A 113 6.88 8.66 30.65
C GLY A 113 5.86 8.36 29.55
N GLN A 114 4.59 8.38 29.94
CA GLN A 114 3.45 8.09 29.05
C GLN A 114 2.90 9.37 28.46
N ALA A 115 2.44 9.29 27.22
CA ALA A 115 1.74 10.38 26.56
C ALA A 115 0.23 10.32 26.87
N THR A 116 -0.44 11.47 26.89
CA THR A 116 -1.89 11.58 27.11
C THR A 116 -2.64 11.83 25.80
N TYR A 117 -3.96 11.66 25.81
CA TYR A 117 -4.79 12.06 24.66
C TYR A 117 -4.73 13.56 24.35
N GLU A 118 -4.54 14.40 25.36
CA GLU A 118 -4.33 15.85 25.19
C GLU A 118 -3.05 16.12 24.40
N GLU A 119 -1.93 15.49 24.80
CA GLU A 119 -0.65 15.61 24.08
C GLU A 119 -0.75 15.08 22.64
N ILE A 120 -1.48 13.98 22.41
CA ILE A 120 -1.74 13.46 21.05
C ILE A 120 -2.57 14.48 20.24
N SER A 121 -3.60 15.07 20.83
CA SER A 121 -4.46 16.06 20.15
C SER A 121 -3.68 17.32 19.76
N ASP A 122 -2.88 17.83 20.69
CA ASP A 122 -2.03 18.99 20.46
C ASP A 122 -1.02 18.72 19.36
N MET A 123 -0.39 17.55 19.38
CA MET A 123 0.65 17.18 18.42
C MET A 123 0.12 16.98 17.00
N PHE A 124 -0.89 16.14 16.83
CA PHE A 124 -1.35 15.72 15.50
C PHE A 124 -2.45 16.62 14.93
N PHE A 125 -3.15 17.36 15.79
CA PHE A 125 -4.32 18.14 15.41
C PHE A 125 -4.25 19.60 15.88
N ARG A 126 -3.10 20.05 16.40
CA ARG A 126 -2.85 21.43 16.86
C ARG A 126 -3.87 21.89 17.90
N GLY A 127 -4.32 20.96 18.76
CA GLY A 127 -5.29 21.21 19.83
C GLY A 127 -6.71 21.50 19.33
N GLN A 128 -6.99 21.28 18.05
CA GLN A 128 -8.32 21.54 17.47
C GLN A 128 -9.36 20.50 17.85
N LEU A 129 -8.94 19.36 18.42
CA LEU A 129 -9.83 18.33 18.93
C LEU A 129 -9.79 18.33 20.45
N THR A 130 -10.95 18.12 21.06
CA THR A 130 -11.06 17.93 22.51
C THR A 130 -11.30 16.45 22.79
N PRO A 131 -10.31 15.70 23.31
CA PRO A 131 -10.53 14.31 23.68
C PRO A 131 -11.53 14.19 24.83
N ASP A 132 -12.32 13.11 24.86
CA ASP A 132 -13.26 12.83 25.95
C ASP A 132 -12.56 12.62 27.30
N ARG A 133 -11.33 12.10 27.28
CA ARG A 133 -10.50 11.80 28.46
C ARG A 133 -9.10 12.38 28.27
N PRO A 134 -8.91 13.71 28.31
CA PRO A 134 -7.68 14.37 27.87
C PRO A 134 -6.44 13.91 28.65
N ALA A 135 -6.56 13.73 29.97
CA ALA A 135 -5.45 13.31 30.83
C ALA A 135 -5.22 11.78 30.87
N ALA A 136 -6.04 10.96 30.20
CA ALA A 136 -5.84 9.52 30.18
C ALA A 136 -4.67 9.15 29.26
N THR A 137 -3.92 8.12 29.65
CA THR A 137 -2.80 7.58 28.87
C THR A 137 -3.26 6.34 28.09
N PRO A 138 -3.25 6.38 26.75
CA PRO A 138 -3.71 5.26 25.94
C PRO A 138 -2.66 4.17 25.79
N THR A 139 -3.09 3.00 25.30
CA THR A 139 -2.17 2.06 24.63
C THR A 139 -1.77 2.56 23.24
N LYS A 140 -0.76 1.95 22.62
CA LYS A 140 -0.36 2.22 21.23
C LYS A 140 -1.52 2.05 20.25
N GLY A 141 -2.29 0.98 20.40
CA GLY A 141 -3.47 0.70 19.58
C GLY A 141 -4.56 1.76 19.77
N GLU A 142 -4.85 2.15 21.00
CA GLU A 142 -5.82 3.21 21.30
C GLU A 142 -5.38 4.57 20.74
N ALA A 143 -4.09 4.92 20.83
CA ALA A 143 -3.53 6.13 20.22
C ALA A 143 -3.66 6.11 18.68
N ALA A 144 -3.34 4.98 18.05
CA ALA A 144 -3.51 4.79 16.61
C ALA A 144 -4.98 4.94 16.19
N SER A 145 -5.91 4.30 16.88
CA SER A 145 -7.35 4.44 16.60
C SER A 145 -7.86 5.86 16.81
N TYR A 146 -7.37 6.57 17.84
CA TYR A 146 -7.71 7.97 18.06
C TYR A 146 -7.28 8.84 16.88
N ILE A 147 -6.02 8.73 16.42
CA ILE A 147 -5.52 9.51 15.28
C ILE A 147 -6.29 9.14 14.00
N ALA A 148 -6.43 7.84 13.71
CA ALA A 148 -7.08 7.34 12.50
C ALA A 148 -8.56 7.78 12.38
N THR A 149 -9.30 7.77 13.49
CA THR A 149 -10.71 8.20 13.54
C THR A 149 -10.88 9.67 13.14
N HIS A 150 -9.88 10.51 13.43
CA HIS A 150 -9.95 11.94 13.18
C HIS A 150 -9.34 12.38 11.83
N LEU A 151 -8.80 11.45 11.03
CA LEU A 151 -8.22 11.77 9.71
C LEU A 151 -9.23 12.39 8.72
N THR A 152 -10.53 12.16 8.92
CA THR A 152 -11.62 12.72 8.09
C THR A 152 -12.14 14.07 8.59
N THR A 153 -11.61 14.58 9.70
CA THR A 153 -11.91 15.95 10.18
C THR A 153 -11.04 16.97 9.43
N SER A 154 -11.39 18.26 9.49
CA SER A 154 -10.55 19.31 8.89
C SER A 154 -9.13 19.35 9.46
N ALA A 155 -8.95 19.05 10.75
CA ALA A 155 -7.62 18.95 11.35
C ALA A 155 -6.85 17.74 10.82
N GLY A 156 -7.54 16.60 10.64
CA GLY A 156 -6.98 15.40 10.02
C GLY A 156 -6.60 15.58 8.54
N GLU A 157 -7.38 16.33 7.78
CA GLU A 157 -7.06 16.68 6.39
C GLU A 157 -5.76 17.52 6.32
N VAL A 158 -5.56 18.45 7.25
CA VAL A 158 -4.31 19.22 7.36
C VAL A 158 -3.12 18.31 7.69
N LEU A 159 -3.29 17.36 8.60
CA LEU A 159 -2.26 16.37 8.94
C LEU A 159 -1.89 15.53 7.71
N LEU A 160 -2.88 14.98 6.99
CA LEU A 160 -2.65 14.21 5.76
C LEU A 160 -1.96 15.05 4.68
N ALA A 161 -2.40 16.30 4.50
CA ALA A 161 -1.81 17.21 3.52
C ALA A 161 -0.33 17.49 3.83
N GLY A 162 0.04 17.62 5.12
CA GLY A 162 1.43 17.71 5.55
C GLY A 162 2.29 16.49 5.16
N ARG A 163 1.65 15.33 4.96
CA ARG A 163 2.28 14.11 4.44
C ARG A 163 2.23 13.99 2.91
N GLY A 164 1.65 14.97 2.21
CA GLY A 164 1.38 14.89 0.78
C GLY A 164 0.36 13.79 0.43
N VAL A 165 -0.51 13.45 1.37
CA VAL A 165 -1.58 12.46 1.21
C VAL A 165 -2.92 13.17 1.34
N ARG A 166 -3.95 12.65 0.66
CA ARG A 166 -5.33 13.10 0.88
C ARG A 166 -6.29 11.94 0.73
N MET A 167 -7.51 12.15 1.22
CA MET A 167 -8.61 11.22 1.01
C MET A 167 -8.83 10.97 -0.49
N GLY A 168 -8.92 9.70 -0.87
CA GLY A 168 -9.38 9.26 -2.18
C GLY A 168 -10.87 8.92 -2.13
N PRO A 169 -11.50 8.66 -3.29
CA PRO A 169 -12.89 8.21 -3.33
C PRO A 169 -13.03 6.79 -2.77
N ALA A 170 -14.08 6.60 -1.99
CA ALA A 170 -14.61 5.28 -1.63
C ALA A 170 -15.60 4.79 -2.72
N GLY A 171 -15.90 3.50 -2.71
CA GLY A 171 -16.91 2.91 -3.59
C GLY A 171 -16.46 1.61 -4.25
N HIS A 172 -17.23 1.19 -5.25
CA HIS A 172 -17.00 -0.07 -5.94
C HIS A 172 -15.75 -0.04 -6.83
N VAL A 173 -14.91 -1.07 -6.71
CA VAL A 173 -13.80 -1.33 -7.61
C VAL A 173 -14.36 -1.92 -8.89
N ALA A 174 -14.46 -1.10 -9.93
CA ALA A 174 -15.02 -1.48 -11.22
C ALA A 174 -14.06 -2.39 -12.00
N ARG A 175 -12.75 -2.19 -11.82
CA ARG A 175 -11.70 -2.97 -12.48
C ARG A 175 -10.33 -2.78 -11.83
N VAL A 176 -9.54 -3.84 -11.82
CA VAL A 176 -8.11 -3.87 -11.57
C VAL A 176 -7.40 -4.46 -12.78
N GLU A 177 -6.52 -3.69 -13.40
CA GLU A 177 -5.65 -4.15 -14.48
C GLU A 177 -4.24 -4.32 -13.95
N SER A 178 -3.58 -5.41 -14.33
CA SER A 178 -2.20 -5.72 -13.91
C SER A 178 -1.30 -5.77 -15.14
N GLN A 179 -0.17 -5.07 -15.06
CA GLN A 179 0.88 -5.10 -16.06
C GLN A 179 2.17 -5.62 -15.44
N SER A 180 2.71 -6.71 -15.97
CA SER A 180 4.00 -7.22 -15.53
C SER A 180 5.12 -6.30 -15.96
N ASN A 181 6.03 -5.99 -15.03
CA ASN A 181 7.16 -5.12 -15.28
C ASN A 181 8.38 -5.92 -15.77
N PRO A 182 9.24 -5.35 -16.64
CA PRO A 182 10.45 -6.03 -17.16
C PRO A 182 11.45 -6.48 -16.09
N ASP A 183 11.45 -5.83 -14.93
CA ASP A 183 12.30 -6.11 -13.76
C ASP A 183 11.68 -7.10 -12.77
N GLY A 184 10.50 -7.64 -13.08
CA GLY A 184 9.73 -8.53 -12.21
C GLY A 184 8.73 -7.77 -11.34
N GLY A 185 7.63 -8.46 -11.00
CA GLY A 185 6.49 -7.84 -10.30
C GLY A 185 5.45 -7.25 -11.25
N ASN A 186 4.42 -6.63 -10.67
CA ASN A 186 3.30 -6.06 -11.40
C ASN A 186 3.04 -4.61 -10.99
N THR A 187 2.66 -3.79 -11.95
CA THR A 187 1.99 -2.51 -11.73
C THR A 187 0.49 -2.73 -11.80
N TYR A 188 -0.26 -2.20 -10.83
CA TYR A 188 -1.72 -2.34 -10.77
C TYR A 188 -2.40 -1.01 -11.05
N MET A 189 -3.33 -0.99 -11.99
CA MET A 189 -4.23 0.15 -12.29
C MET A 189 -5.61 -0.16 -11.73
N ILE A 190 -6.10 0.67 -10.82
CA ILE A 190 -7.34 0.39 -10.06
C ILE A 190 -8.35 1.49 -10.36
N THR A 191 -9.54 1.05 -10.78
CA THR A 191 -10.65 1.94 -11.16
C THR A 191 -11.74 1.94 -10.11
N ILE A 192 -11.97 3.09 -9.47
CA ILE A 192 -13.03 3.35 -8.49
C ILE A 192 -13.81 4.59 -8.95
N GLY A 193 -15.09 4.41 -9.26
CA GLY A 193 -15.89 5.47 -9.87
C GLY A 193 -15.29 5.95 -11.20
N ALA A 194 -15.03 7.26 -11.31
CA ALA A 194 -14.42 7.87 -12.49
C ALA A 194 -12.87 7.93 -12.44
N MET A 195 -12.25 7.51 -11.32
CA MET A 195 -10.80 7.54 -11.15
C MET A 195 -10.19 6.20 -11.49
N SER A 196 -9.21 6.20 -12.40
CA SER A 196 -8.34 5.06 -12.69
C SER A 196 -6.92 5.48 -12.39
N LEU A 197 -6.37 5.00 -11.27
CA LEU A 197 -5.04 5.40 -10.79
C LEU A 197 -4.17 4.17 -10.54
N PRO A 198 -2.85 4.29 -10.75
CA PRO A 198 -1.89 3.24 -10.38
C PRO A 198 -1.79 3.10 -8.86
N MET A 199 -1.57 1.87 -8.39
CA MET A 199 -1.17 1.61 -7.00
C MET A 199 0.29 2.00 -6.80
N TYR A 200 0.57 2.70 -5.70
CA TYR A 200 1.92 2.97 -5.25
C TYR A 200 2.68 1.65 -4.98
N ALA A 201 3.97 1.59 -5.33
CA ALA A 201 4.77 0.39 -5.15
C ALA A 201 4.85 -0.08 -3.69
N HIS A 202 4.83 0.85 -2.73
CA HIS A 202 4.72 0.53 -1.29
C HIS A 202 3.33 0.83 -0.76
N GLY A 203 2.31 0.65 -1.60
CA GLY A 203 0.92 0.80 -1.20
C GLY A 203 0.55 -0.15 -0.07
N ARG A 204 -0.47 0.24 0.69
CA ARG A 204 -1.05 -0.58 1.75
C ARG A 204 -2.48 -0.91 1.39
N VAL A 205 -2.93 -2.10 1.76
CA VAL A 205 -4.33 -2.44 1.71
C VAL A 205 -4.79 -3.00 3.04
N ALA A 206 -6.07 -2.84 3.35
CA ALA A 206 -6.65 -3.35 4.58
C ALA A 206 -7.91 -4.15 4.28
N ASN A 207 -8.14 -5.19 5.08
CA ASN A 207 -9.34 -6.02 5.02
C ASN A 207 -9.50 -6.70 3.64
N GLY A 208 -8.38 -7.08 3.03
CA GLY A 208 -8.35 -7.67 1.70
C GLY A 208 -7.00 -8.27 1.32
N PRO A 209 -6.96 -9.02 0.21
CA PRO A 209 -5.74 -9.70 -0.23
C PRO A 209 -4.72 -8.69 -0.76
N ILE A 210 -3.43 -8.99 -0.59
CA ILE A 210 -2.33 -8.20 -1.17
C ILE A 210 -2.25 -8.35 -2.70
N ASP A 211 -2.81 -9.43 -3.26
CA ASP A 211 -2.98 -9.58 -4.70
C ASP A 211 -4.18 -8.74 -5.17
N LEU A 212 -3.87 -7.60 -5.78
CA LEU A 212 -4.87 -6.58 -6.09
C LEU A 212 -5.84 -7.00 -7.20
N VAL A 213 -5.53 -8.00 -8.02
CA VAL A 213 -6.50 -8.52 -9.00
C VAL A 213 -7.77 -9.05 -8.31
N GLN A 214 -7.64 -9.55 -7.08
CA GLN A 214 -8.77 -10.05 -6.29
C GLN A 214 -9.65 -8.93 -5.69
N TRP A 215 -9.31 -7.67 -5.94
CA TRP A 215 -10.14 -6.52 -5.55
C TRP A 215 -11.22 -6.19 -6.57
N ASP A 216 -11.20 -6.81 -7.75
CA ASP A 216 -12.29 -6.70 -8.72
C ASP A 216 -13.64 -6.99 -8.05
N GLY A 217 -14.56 -6.03 -8.17
CA GLY A 217 -15.90 -6.14 -7.61
C GLY A 217 -16.00 -5.89 -6.10
N ARG A 218 -14.90 -5.59 -5.39
CA ARG A 218 -14.96 -5.21 -3.97
C ARG A 218 -15.48 -3.79 -3.78
N THR A 219 -16.00 -3.51 -2.59
CA THR A 219 -16.33 -2.14 -2.16
C THR A 219 -15.23 -1.62 -1.26
N VAL A 220 -14.64 -0.49 -1.63
CA VAL A 220 -13.67 0.25 -0.82
C VAL A 220 -14.42 1.22 0.08
N ARG A 221 -14.21 1.13 1.39
CA ARG A 221 -14.80 2.02 2.40
C ARG A 221 -13.94 3.25 2.70
N ARG A 222 -12.62 3.13 2.52
CA ARG A 222 -11.65 4.19 2.76
C ARG A 222 -10.48 4.03 1.78
N SER A 223 -10.00 5.14 1.23
CA SER A 223 -8.83 5.14 0.35
C SER A 223 -8.04 6.43 0.54
N PHE A 224 -6.73 6.36 0.31
CA PHE A 224 -5.86 7.53 0.24
C PHE A 224 -5.13 7.57 -1.09
N ILE A 225 -4.85 8.80 -1.53
CA ILE A 225 -4.06 9.08 -2.72
C ILE A 225 -2.95 10.08 -2.41
N ARG A 226 -1.88 9.98 -3.19
CA ARG A 226 -0.72 10.88 -3.15
C ARG A 226 -0.45 11.41 -4.54
N GLU A 227 -0.09 12.68 -4.62
CA GLU A 227 0.38 13.32 -5.84
C GLU A 227 1.91 13.29 -5.83
N GLN A 228 2.51 12.81 -6.92
CA GLN A 228 3.95 12.69 -7.10
C GLN A 228 4.32 13.16 -8.52
N GLY A 229 4.71 14.43 -8.63
CA GLY A 229 4.84 15.09 -9.93
C GLY A 229 3.48 15.15 -10.63
N ASP A 230 3.41 14.70 -11.87
CA ASP A 230 2.17 14.66 -12.66
C ASP A 230 1.33 13.38 -12.40
N LEU A 231 1.79 12.49 -11.52
CA LEU A 231 1.11 11.23 -11.20
C LEU A 231 0.29 11.35 -9.92
N ILE A 232 -0.92 10.79 -9.95
CA ILE A 232 -1.73 10.55 -8.76
C ILE A 232 -1.77 9.03 -8.54
N LEU A 233 -1.43 8.60 -7.33
CA LEU A 233 -1.27 7.19 -6.98
C LEU A 233 -2.21 6.81 -5.84
N TRP A 234 -2.77 5.60 -5.86
CA TRP A 234 -3.35 5.00 -4.65
C TRP A 234 -2.23 4.64 -3.67
N THR A 235 -2.31 5.12 -2.43
CA THR A 235 -1.37 4.73 -1.36
C THR A 235 -1.98 3.80 -0.34
N TYR A 236 -3.31 3.86 -0.18
CA TYR A 236 -4.06 3.01 0.73
C TYR A 236 -5.44 2.67 0.18
N LEU A 237 -5.86 1.41 0.30
CA LEU A 237 -7.22 0.95 0.01
C LEU A 237 -7.74 0.04 1.12
N GLU A 238 -8.96 0.28 1.58
CA GLU A 238 -9.59 -0.52 2.63
C GLU A 238 -10.94 -1.02 2.18
N ALA A 239 -11.13 -2.34 2.16
CA ALA A 239 -12.40 -2.92 1.75
C ALA A 239 -13.44 -2.87 2.88
N GLU A 240 -14.72 -2.88 2.51
CA GLU A 240 -15.78 -3.30 3.42
C GLU A 240 -15.57 -4.76 3.86
N PRO A 241 -15.91 -5.12 5.11
CA PRO A 241 -15.95 -6.52 5.52
C PRO A 241 -16.80 -7.30 4.54
N ILE A 242 -16.27 -8.43 4.04
CA ILE A 242 -17.14 -9.40 3.38
C ILE A 242 -18.12 -9.83 4.45
N ALA A 243 -19.38 -9.39 4.33
CA ALA A 243 -20.45 -9.93 5.15
C ALA A 243 -20.34 -11.45 5.01
N ALA A 244 -20.01 -12.14 6.10
CA ALA A 244 -20.04 -13.59 6.11
C ALA A 244 -21.43 -13.94 5.61
N ALA A 245 -21.51 -14.48 4.39
CA ALA A 245 -22.77 -14.78 3.77
C ALA A 245 -23.59 -15.53 4.81
N VAL A 246 -24.78 -15.03 5.12
CA VAL A 246 -25.76 -15.75 5.92
C VAL A 246 -25.98 -17.07 5.19
N LEU A 247 -25.20 -18.09 5.55
CA LEU A 247 -25.32 -19.48 5.13
C LEU A 247 -26.54 -20.06 5.84
N GLY A 248 -27.70 -19.47 5.58
CA GLY A 248 -28.86 -19.61 6.43
C GLY A 248 -30.15 -19.11 5.83
N SER A 249 -30.33 -19.14 4.50
CA SER A 249 -31.66 -19.16 3.88
C SER A 249 -31.53 -19.27 2.36
N ASN A 250 -31.45 -20.51 1.85
CA ASN A 250 -32.01 -20.95 0.56
C ASN A 250 -31.61 -22.41 0.27
N LEU A 251 -31.90 -23.32 1.22
CA LEU A 251 -32.16 -24.72 0.88
C LEU A 251 -33.64 -24.82 0.56
N GLY A 252 -34.00 -24.39 -0.65
CA GLY A 252 -35.37 -24.36 -1.12
C GLY A 252 -35.44 -24.11 -2.62
N ALA A 253 -35.49 -25.22 -3.36
CA ALA A 253 -35.86 -25.32 -4.77
C ALA A 253 -34.95 -24.65 -5.82
N ARG A 254 -34.00 -25.42 -6.35
CA ARG A 254 -33.85 -25.50 -7.80
C ARG A 254 -33.37 -26.87 -8.25
N GLU A 255 -34.32 -27.60 -8.78
CA GLU A 255 -34.19 -28.84 -9.53
C GLU A 255 -33.43 -28.59 -10.84
N ASP A 256 -32.43 -29.45 -11.06
CA ASP A 256 -31.94 -30.02 -12.31
C ASP A 256 -31.77 -29.11 -13.55
N ARG A 257 -30.51 -28.79 -13.87
CA ARG A 257 -30.01 -28.77 -15.25
C ARG A 257 -28.57 -29.30 -15.31
N THR A 258 -28.48 -30.53 -15.78
CA THR A 258 -27.36 -31.16 -16.47
C THR A 258 -26.52 -30.17 -17.29
N GLY A 259 -25.23 -30.09 -16.96
CA GLY A 259 -24.23 -29.32 -17.69
C GLY A 259 -22.85 -29.91 -17.44
N SER A 260 -22.41 -30.76 -18.37
CA SER A 260 -21.10 -31.40 -18.49
C SER A 260 -19.94 -30.58 -17.89
N GLN A 261 -19.38 -31.06 -16.78
CA GLN A 261 -18.02 -30.68 -16.38
C GLN A 261 -17.03 -31.44 -17.26
N LEU A 262 -16.39 -30.73 -18.18
CA LEU A 262 -15.14 -31.15 -18.79
C LEU A 262 -14.07 -31.17 -17.70
N THR A 263 -13.85 -32.33 -17.09
CA THR A 263 -12.66 -32.57 -16.29
C THR A 263 -11.47 -32.60 -17.25
N THR A 264 -10.68 -31.52 -17.27
CA THR A 264 -9.40 -31.52 -17.96
C THR A 264 -8.51 -32.56 -17.30
N ASN A 265 -8.43 -33.72 -17.93
CA ASN A 265 -7.66 -34.85 -17.47
C ASN A 265 -6.17 -34.47 -17.47
N ARG A 266 -5.61 -34.10 -16.31
CA ARG A 266 -4.21 -33.65 -16.15
C ARG A 266 -3.21 -34.65 -16.73
N ASN A 267 -3.59 -35.92 -16.84
CA ASN A 267 -2.80 -36.99 -17.46
C ASN A 267 -2.57 -36.78 -18.97
N LEU A 268 -3.49 -36.11 -19.67
CA LEU A 268 -3.36 -35.76 -21.09
C LEU A 268 -2.36 -34.61 -21.29
N LEU A 269 -2.29 -33.69 -20.33
CA LEU A 269 -1.33 -32.58 -20.34
C LEU A 269 0.11 -33.08 -20.09
N TYR A 270 0.30 -34.01 -19.14
CA TYR A 270 1.61 -34.62 -18.88
C TYR A 270 2.09 -35.48 -20.05
N GLY A 271 1.18 -36.18 -20.75
CA GLY A 271 1.52 -36.93 -21.97
C GLY A 271 2.05 -36.05 -23.11
N LEU A 272 1.43 -34.87 -23.33
CA LEU A 272 1.86 -33.93 -24.37
C LEU A 272 3.21 -33.28 -24.05
N VAL A 273 3.48 -32.94 -22.78
CA VAL A 273 4.77 -32.38 -22.37
C VAL A 273 5.90 -33.41 -22.50
N ALA A 274 5.65 -34.67 -22.13
CA ALA A 274 6.63 -35.74 -22.29
C ALA A 274 6.95 -36.02 -23.77
N ALA A 275 5.95 -36.00 -24.65
CA ALA A 275 6.14 -36.18 -26.09
C ALA A 275 6.95 -35.03 -26.72
N ALA A 276 6.71 -33.78 -26.31
CA ALA A 276 7.44 -32.61 -26.80
C ALA A 276 8.93 -32.65 -26.37
N LEU A 277 9.21 -33.05 -25.13
CA LEU A 277 10.59 -33.21 -24.63
C LEU A 277 11.32 -34.35 -25.34
N GLY A 278 10.63 -35.48 -25.58
CA GLY A 278 11.18 -36.60 -26.35
C GLY A 278 11.55 -36.21 -27.78
N LEU A 279 10.68 -35.44 -28.46
CA LEU A 279 10.93 -34.96 -29.82
C LEU A 279 12.10 -33.96 -29.88
N GLY A 280 12.20 -33.06 -28.89
CA GLY A 280 13.31 -32.10 -28.77
C GLY A 280 14.67 -32.79 -28.60
N LEU A 281 14.75 -33.83 -27.76
CA LEU A 281 15.95 -34.63 -27.58
C LEU A 281 16.34 -35.39 -28.86
N LEU A 282 15.37 -35.98 -29.55
CA LEU A 282 15.59 -36.68 -30.82
C LEU A 282 16.16 -35.75 -31.91
N LEU A 283 15.64 -34.52 -32.01
CA LEU A 283 16.14 -33.51 -32.94
C LEU A 283 17.53 -32.99 -32.56
N PHE A 284 17.81 -32.81 -31.26
CA PHE A 284 19.12 -32.40 -30.76
C PHE A 284 20.21 -33.43 -31.10
N PHE A 285 19.95 -34.72 -30.90
CA PHE A 285 20.91 -35.78 -31.23
C PHE A 285 21.03 -36.02 -32.73
N ARG A 286 19.97 -35.79 -33.51
CA ARG A 286 20.04 -35.89 -34.98
C ARG A 286 20.89 -34.76 -35.60
N ARG A 287 20.88 -33.56 -35.01
CA ARG A 287 21.71 -32.42 -35.45
C ARG A 287 23.20 -32.61 -35.18
N ARG A 288 23.57 -33.41 -34.18
CA ARG A 288 24.98 -33.71 -33.83
C ARG A 288 25.65 -34.82 -34.65
N ARG A 289 24.91 -35.50 -35.55
CA ARG A 289 25.44 -36.62 -36.37
C ARG A 289 25.54 -36.32 -37.87
N SER A 290 25.43 -35.06 -38.29
CA SER A 290 25.76 -34.69 -39.67
C SER A 290 27.26 -34.32 -39.73
N PRO A 291 28.10 -35.03 -40.49
CA PRO A 291 29.51 -34.71 -40.69
C PRO A 291 29.70 -33.40 -41.48
#